data_AF-A0A5J4UX60-F1
#
_entry.id   AF-A0A5J4UX60-F1
#
_cell.length_a   1.000
_cell.length_b   1.000
_cell.length_c   1.000
_cell.angle_alpha   90.00
_cell.angle_beta   90.00
_cell.angle_gamma   90.00
#
_symmetry.space_group_name_H-M   'P 1'
#
loop_
_entity.id
_entity.type
_entity.pdbx_description
1 polymer ?
#
loop_
_entity_poly.entity_id
_entity_poly.type
_entity_poly.pdbx_seq_one_letter_code
_entity_poly.pdbx_strand_id
1 'polypeptide(L)'
;MRVWSLLTRRSIDVDKVEHHIRIGSQNARLAQEQYNTLLIAHSENPNILRQYSVLMRDVYGDDRLGIEMLCEADLMEQGNKIDLLKNEDEFEWNNDIWGVDADQKKK
;
A
#
# COMPACT_ATOMS: atom_id res chain seq x y z
N MET A 1 -15.68 33.78 41.25
CA MET A 1 -15.19 34.56 40.09
C MET A 1 -13.78 34.15 39.58
N ARG A 2 -13.20 32.97 39.90
CA ARG A 2 -11.82 32.58 39.46
C ARG A 2 -11.74 31.55 38.31
N VAL A 3 -12.86 30.93 37.92
CA VAL A 3 -12.88 29.94 36.82
C VAL A 3 -12.87 30.62 35.45
N TRP A 4 -13.58 31.75 35.33
CA TRP A 4 -13.66 32.53 34.09
C TRP A 4 -12.30 33.09 33.63
N SER A 5 -11.40 33.39 34.56
CA SER A 5 -10.03 33.86 34.25
C SER A 5 -9.09 32.76 33.71
N LEU A 6 -9.45 31.48 33.85
CA LEU A 6 -8.68 30.37 33.28
C LEU A 6 -9.06 30.09 31.83
N LEU A 7 -10.33 30.33 31.46
CA LEU A 7 -10.82 30.20 30.09
C LEU A 7 -10.28 31.30 29.16
N THR A 8 -9.96 32.49 29.69
CA THR A 8 -9.43 33.61 28.91
C THR A 8 -7.90 33.59 28.73
N ARG A 9 -7.17 32.72 29.44
CA ARG A 9 -5.69 32.61 29.36
C ARG A 9 -5.16 31.68 28.27
N ARG A 10 -6.02 30.88 27.65
CA ARG A 10 -5.68 29.96 26.56
C ARG A 10 -6.62 30.19 25.39
N SER A 11 -6.56 31.37 24.78
CA SER A 11 -7.09 31.53 23.42
C SER A 11 -6.33 30.55 22.54
N ILE A 12 -7.02 29.59 21.93
CA ILE A 12 -6.44 28.77 20.88
C ILE A 12 -5.99 29.73 19.78
N ASP A 13 -4.72 29.65 19.38
CA ASP A 13 -4.17 30.40 18.26
C ASP A 13 -4.78 29.83 16.97
N VAL A 14 -5.90 30.41 16.56
CA VAL A 14 -6.70 29.96 15.41
C VAL A 14 -5.88 30.04 14.13
N ASP A 15 -5.09 31.10 13.95
CA ASP A 15 -4.23 31.29 12.78
C ASP A 15 -3.19 30.18 12.66
N LYS A 16 -2.58 29.80 13.79
CA LYS A 16 -1.64 28.68 13.83
C LYS A 16 -2.32 27.33 13.54
N VAL A 17 -3.52 27.11 14.07
CA VAL A 17 -4.30 25.90 13.78
C VAL A 17 -4.64 25.82 12.29
N GLU A 18 -5.14 26.91 11.71
CA GLU A 18 -5.47 27.01 10.29
C GLU A 18 -4.24 26.76 9.40
N HIS A 19 -3.09 27.35 9.74
CA HIS A 19 -1.85 27.15 9.02
C HIS A 19 -1.45 25.67 8.95
N HIS A 20 -1.50 24.96 10.08
CA HIS A 20 -1.15 23.54 10.13
C HIS A 20 -2.19 22.65 9.43
N ILE A 21 -3.48 22.98 9.54
CA ILE A 21 -4.54 22.29 8.79
C ILE A 21 -4.26 22.39 7.28
N ARG A 22 -3.98 23.60 6.79
CA ARG A 22 -3.68 23.83 5.37
C ARG A 22 -2.48 23.00 4.90
N ILE A 23 -1.39 22.97 5.66
CA ILE A 23 -0.21 22.15 5.33
C ILE A 23 -0.59 20.65 5.32
N GLY A 24 -1.31 20.18 6.35
CA GLY A 24 -1.76 18.80 6.44
C GLY A 24 -2.62 18.38 5.25
N SER A 25 -3.63 19.19 4.90
CA SER A 25 -4.49 18.93 3.74
C SER A 25 -3.72 18.94 2.42
N GLN A 26 -2.76 19.84 2.26
CA GLN A 26 -1.94 19.90 1.05
C GLN A 26 -1.03 18.68 0.92
N ASN A 27 -0.45 18.21 2.02
CA ASN A 27 0.37 17.00 2.05
C ASN A 27 -0.47 15.74 1.81
N ALA A 28 -1.68 15.65 2.37
CA ALA A 28 -2.60 14.54 2.15
C ALA A 28 -2.94 14.40 0.65
N ARG A 29 -3.25 15.52 0.00
CA ARG A 29 -3.53 15.55 -1.44
C ARG A 29 -2.32 15.13 -2.27
N LEU A 30 -1.13 15.66 -1.97
CA LEU A 30 0.09 15.28 -2.68
C LEU A 30 0.41 13.79 -2.52
N ALA A 31 0.24 13.24 -1.32
CA ALA A 31 0.42 11.81 -1.07
C ALA A 31 -0.58 10.98 -1.89
N GLN A 32 -1.85 11.41 -1.97
CA GLN A 32 -2.87 10.75 -2.78
C GLN A 32 -2.48 10.73 -4.27
N GLU A 33 -2.04 11.88 -4.82
CA GLU A 33 -1.57 11.99 -6.21
C GLU A 33 -0.36 11.08 -6.49
N GLN A 34 0.56 10.98 -5.54
CA GLN A 34 1.72 10.09 -5.63
C GLN A 34 1.31 8.61 -5.61
N TYR A 35 0.42 8.21 -4.69
CA TYR A 35 -0.06 6.83 -4.66
C TYR A 35 -0.82 6.45 -5.93
N ASN A 36 -1.66 7.34 -6.47
CA ASN A 36 -2.32 7.11 -7.75
C ASN A 36 -1.30 6.88 -8.88
N THR A 37 -0.22 7.67 -8.92
CA THR A 37 0.86 7.51 -9.90
C THR A 37 1.59 6.17 -9.73
N LEU A 38 1.88 5.79 -8.48
CA LEU A 38 2.54 4.54 -8.13
C LEU A 38 1.68 3.32 -8.48
N LEU A 39 0.36 3.36 -8.26
CA LEU A 39 -0.54 2.28 -8.65
C LEU A 39 -0.65 2.11 -10.16
N ILE A 40 -0.56 3.20 -10.94
CA ILE A 40 -0.52 3.10 -12.40
C ILE A 40 0.79 2.44 -12.87
N ALA A 41 1.93 2.79 -12.26
CA ALA A 41 3.23 2.28 -12.65
C ALA A 41 3.51 0.84 -12.15
N HIS A 42 2.95 0.47 -11.00
CA HIS A 42 3.26 -0.76 -10.27
C HIS A 42 2.00 -1.39 -9.69
N SER A 43 1.01 -1.63 -10.55
CA SER A 43 -0.33 -2.11 -10.18
C SER A 43 -0.32 -3.46 -9.44
N GLU A 44 0.71 -4.28 -9.64
CA GLU A 44 0.84 -5.61 -9.02
C GLU A 44 1.59 -5.61 -7.68
N ASN A 45 1.96 -4.42 -7.17
CA ASN A 45 2.68 -4.31 -5.91
C ASN A 45 1.70 -4.09 -4.73
N PRO A 46 1.40 -5.14 -3.93
CA PRO A 46 0.44 -5.04 -2.83
C PRO A 46 0.88 -4.06 -1.73
N ASN A 47 2.19 -3.82 -1.57
CA ASN A 47 2.68 -2.90 -0.55
C ASN A 47 2.26 -1.45 -0.84
N ILE A 48 2.14 -1.06 -2.11
CA ILE A 48 1.66 0.28 -2.48
C ILE A 48 0.22 0.46 -2.01
N LEU A 49 -0.61 -0.57 -2.22
CA LEU A 49 -2.01 -0.54 -1.83
C LEU A 49 -2.19 -0.55 -0.30
N ARG A 50 -1.35 -1.29 0.44
CA ARG A 50 -1.32 -1.25 1.92
C ARG A 50 -0.94 0.11 2.48
N GLN A 51 0.02 0.80 1.87
CA GLN A 51 0.42 2.11 2.36
C GLN A 51 -0.62 3.17 1.99
N TYR A 52 -1.24 3.04 0.82
CA TYR A 52 -2.29 3.94 0.40
C TYR A 52 -3.58 3.79 1.24
N SER A 53 -3.89 2.58 1.69
CA SER A 53 -5.02 2.35 2.59
C SER A 53 -4.87 3.05 3.95
N VAL A 54 -3.65 3.13 4.48
CA VAL A 54 -3.34 3.89 5.70
C VAL A 54 -3.65 5.38 5.51
N LEU A 55 -3.32 5.95 4.34
CA LEU A 55 -3.69 7.33 4.02
C LEU A 55 -5.23 7.51 3.99
N MET A 56 -5.95 6.59 3.37
CA MET A 56 -7.42 6.66 3.29
C MET A 56 -8.08 6.56 4.67
N ARG A 57 -7.62 5.64 5.51
CA ARG A 57 -8.16 5.43 6.85
C ARG A 57 -7.77 6.56 7.81
N ASP A 58 -6.47 6.81 7.97
CA ASP A 58 -5.96 7.64 9.07
C ASP A 58 -6.00 9.14 8.76
N VAL A 59 -5.97 9.54 7.48
CA VAL A 59 -5.95 10.95 7.08
C VAL A 59 -7.28 11.40 6.48
N TYR A 60 -7.88 10.60 5.59
CA TYR A 60 -9.18 10.92 4.99
C TYR A 60 -10.37 10.45 5.83
N GLY A 61 -10.16 9.55 6.79
CA GLY A 61 -11.23 8.98 7.60
C GLY A 61 -12.16 8.04 6.82
N ASP A 62 -11.74 7.56 5.64
CA ASP A 62 -12.50 6.60 4.84
C ASP A 62 -12.11 5.17 5.23
N ASP A 63 -12.66 4.74 6.38
CA ASP A 63 -12.40 3.41 6.93
C ASP A 63 -12.80 2.29 5.96
N ARG A 64 -13.92 2.47 5.27
CA ARG A 64 -14.43 1.45 4.33
C ARG A 64 -13.46 1.26 3.18
N LEU A 65 -13.07 2.35 2.52
CA LEU A 65 -12.10 2.29 1.42
C LEU A 65 -10.75 1.75 1.91
N GLY A 66 -10.28 2.20 3.07
CA GLY A 66 -9.05 1.69 3.66
C GLY A 66 -9.07 0.17 3.89
N ILE A 67 -10.18 -0.37 4.40
CA ILE A 67 -10.36 -1.81 4.61
C ILE A 67 -10.40 -2.56 3.27
N GLU A 68 -11.18 -2.07 2.30
CA GLU A 68 -11.27 -2.69 0.96
C GLU A 68 -9.89 -2.78 0.29
N MET A 69 -9.10 -1.72 0.37
CA MET A 69 -7.74 -1.69 -0.17
C MET A 69 -6.78 -2.66 0.54
N LEU A 70 -6.92 -2.84 1.87
CA LEU A 70 -6.14 -3.85 2.59
C LEU A 70 -6.49 -5.28 2.15
N CYS A 71 -7.79 -5.58 2.03
CA CYS A 71 -8.23 -6.89 1.56
C CYS A 71 -7.73 -7.19 0.14
N GLU A 72 -7.80 -6.21 -0.76
CA GLU A 72 -7.29 -6.34 -2.13
C GLU A 72 -5.78 -6.61 -2.13
N ALA A 73 -5.01 -5.91 -1.29
CA ALA A 73 -3.57 -6.13 -1.17
C ALA A 73 -3.22 -7.55 -0.71
N ASP A 74 -4.01 -8.12 0.20
CA ASP A 74 -3.83 -9.49 0.67
C ASP A 74 -4.17 -10.53 -0.41
N LEU A 75 -5.19 -10.26 -1.24
CA LEU A 75 -5.53 -11.10 -2.39
C LEU A 75 -4.43 -11.05 -3.46
N MET A 76 -3.89 -9.87 -3.74
CA MET A 76 -2.77 -9.70 -4.68
C MET A 76 -1.53 -10.48 -4.22
N GLU A 77 -1.16 -10.40 -2.93
CA GLU A 77 -0.01 -11.13 -2.40
C GLU A 77 -0.20 -12.65 -2.48
N GLN A 78 -1.43 -13.14 -2.21
CA GLN A 78 -1.77 -14.55 -2.39
C GLN A 78 -1.68 -14.98 -3.85
N GLY A 79 -2.21 -14.18 -4.77
CA GLY A 79 -2.12 -14.41 -6.21
C GLY A 79 -0.67 -14.50 -6.68
N ASN A 80 0.15 -13.51 -6.34
CA ASN A 80 1.57 -13.47 -6.67
C ASN A 80 2.31 -14.72 -6.16
N LYS A 81 2.00 -15.17 -4.93
CA LYS A 81 2.58 -16.39 -4.36
C LYS A 81 2.17 -17.65 -5.14
N ILE A 82 0.90 -17.75 -5.54
CA ILE A 82 0.40 -18.88 -6.33
C ILE A 82 1.09 -18.92 -7.70
N ASP A 83 1.26 -17.77 -8.34
CA ASP A 83 1.89 -17.71 -9.66
C ASP A 83 3.39 -18.04 -9.59
N LEU A 84 4.09 -17.62 -8.54
CA LEU A 84 5.47 -18.04 -8.30
C LEU A 84 5.60 -19.56 -8.15
N LEU A 85 4.72 -20.19 -7.38
CA LEU A 85 4.74 -21.65 -7.19
C LEU A 85 4.48 -22.41 -8.50
N LYS A 86 3.54 -21.96 -9.33
CA LYS A 86 3.31 -22.55 -10.65
C LYS A 86 4.54 -22.45 -11.55
N ASN A 87 5.22 -21.31 -11.53
CA ASN A 87 6.43 -21.10 -12.33
C ASN A 87 7.59 -22.00 -11.86
N GLU A 88 7.71 -22.26 -10.57
CA GLU A 88 8.68 -23.24 -10.02
C GLU A 88 8.35 -24.66 -10.48
N ASP A 89 7.08 -25.09 -10.34
CA ASP A 89 6.63 -26.42 -10.79
C ASP A 89 6.86 -26.62 -12.31
N GLU A 90 6.57 -25.60 -13.14
CA GLU A 90 6.82 -25.64 -14.59
C GLU A 90 8.32 -25.66 -14.92
N PHE A 91 9.16 -24.97 -14.16
CA PHE A 91 10.61 -24.97 -14.35
C PHE A 91 11.22 -26.33 -14.00
N GLU A 92 10.78 -26.95 -12.91
CA GLU A 92 11.18 -28.31 -12.51
C GLU A 92 10.76 -29.33 -13.59
N TRP A 93 9.52 -29.28 -14.04
CA TRP A 93 9.01 -30.20 -15.08
C TRP A 93 9.75 -30.07 -16.41
N ASN A 94 10.10 -28.85 -16.83
CA ASN A 94 10.85 -28.63 -18.06
C ASN A 94 12.27 -29.21 -17.98
N ASN A 95 12.97 -29.09 -16.84
CA ASN A 95 14.30 -29.67 -16.70
C ASN A 95 14.29 -31.20 -16.71
N ASP A 96 13.26 -31.83 -16.13
CA ASP A 96 13.11 -33.29 -16.12
C ASP A 96 12.83 -33.87 -17.52
N ILE A 97 12.15 -33.12 -18.40
CA ILE A 97 11.89 -33.56 -19.79
C ILE A 97 13.13 -33.50 -20.67
N TRP A 98 13.95 -32.45 -20.54
CA TRP A 98 15.13 -32.25 -21.39
C TRP A 98 16.41 -32.91 -20.84
N GLY A 99 16.39 -33.43 -19.61
CA GLY A 99 17.53 -34.06 -18.95
C GLY A 99 17.91 -35.48 -19.37
N VAL A 100 17.24 -36.09 -20.36
CA VAL A 100 17.33 -37.55 -20.61
C VAL A 100 18.15 -37.98 -21.84
N ASP A 101 18.67 -37.07 -22.68
CA ASP A 101 19.31 -37.45 -23.97
C ASP A 101 20.81 -37.08 -24.08
N ALA A 102 21.60 -37.29 -23.04
CA ALA A 102 23.05 -37.03 -23.09
C ALA A 102 23.96 -38.28 -22.99
N ASP A 103 23.44 -39.52 -22.98
CA ASP A 103 24.34 -40.66 -22.78
C ASP A 103 23.89 -42.02 -23.36
N GLN A 104 23.43 -42.07 -24.61
CA GLN A 104 23.37 -43.35 -25.34
C GLN A 104 23.76 -43.19 -26.82
N LYS A 105 25.07 -43.27 -27.10
CA LYS A 105 25.63 -43.90 -28.32
C LYS A 105 27.17 -43.97 -28.25
N LYS A 106 27.67 -44.89 -27.45
CA LYS A 106 28.98 -45.53 -27.68
C LYS A 106 28.85 -47.03 -27.47
N LYS A 107 28.60 -47.76 -28.55
CA LYS A 107 29.17 -49.06 -28.88
C LYS A 107 28.83 -49.42 -30.31
#